data_AF-A0A7C3AP77-F1
#
_entry.id   AF-A0A7C3AP77-F1
#
_cell.length_a   1.000
_cell.length_b   1.000
_cell.length_c   1.000
_cell.angle_alpha   90.00
_cell.angle_beta   90.00
_cell.angle_gamma   90.00
#
_symmetry.space_group_name_H-M   'P 1'
#
loop_
_entity.id
_entity.type
_entity.pdbx_description
1 polymer ?
#
loop_
_entity_poly.entity_id
_entity_poly.type
_entity_poly.pdbx_seq_one_letter_code
_entity_poly.pdbx_strand_id
1 'polypeptide(L)' 'MTRYIARRLLEFIPVLFIIMTLTFFMVRLAPGGPFDADKRVSPEAQQRLEAHYRLDAPLLVQYWEY' A
#
# COMPACT_ATOMS: atom_id res chain seq x y z
N MET A 1 2.07 -13.18 33.67
CA MET A 1 2.74 -12.14 32.86
C MET A 1 2.68 -12.43 31.36
N THR A 2 3.06 -13.62 30.89
CA THR A 2 2.98 -14.02 29.46
C THR A 2 1.59 -13.88 28.84
N ARG A 3 0.52 -14.31 29.53
CA ARG A 3 -0.87 -14.14 29.06
C ARG A 3 -1.28 -12.66 28.88
N TYR A 4 -0.78 -11.80 29.77
CA TYR A 4 -1.04 -10.35 29.70
C TYR A 4 -0.31 -9.72 28.52
N ILE A 5 0.96 -10.07 28.31
CA ILE A 5 1.77 -9.62 27.17
C ILE A 5 1.14 -10.10 25.84
N ALA A 6 0.76 -11.37 25.75
CA ALA A 6 0.13 -11.92 24.54
C ALA A 6 -1.19 -11.22 24.20
N ARG A 7 -2.04 -10.97 25.21
CA ARG A 7 -3.28 -10.20 25.03
C ARG A 7 -2.99 -8.78 24.54
N ARG A 8 -2.01 -8.11 25.14
CA ARG A 8 -1.59 -6.75 24.75
C ARG A 8 -1.14 -6.72 23.28
N LEU A 9 -0.36 -7.71 22.84
CA LEU A 9 0.08 -7.82 21.45
C LEU A 9 -1.09 -8.07 20.48
N LEU A 10 -2.04 -8.92 20.86
CA LEU A 10 -3.25 -9.16 20.06
C LEU A 10 -4.12 -7.90 19.95
N GLU A 11 -4.19 -7.08 21.00
CA GLU A 11 -4.89 -5.79 20.99
C GLU A 11 -4.25 -4.77 20.04
N PHE A 12 -2.95 -4.88 19.74
CA PHE A 12 -2.28 -4.02 18.76
C PHE A 12 -2.57 -4.38 17.30
N ILE A 13 -2.86 -5.65 17.00
CA ILE A 13 -3.16 -6.11 15.65
C ILE A 13 -4.27 -5.30 14.97
N PRO A 14 -5.47 -5.09 15.57
CA PRO A 14 -6.51 -4.31 14.92
C PRO A 14 -6.10 -2.85 14.70
N VAL A 15 -5.32 -2.26 15.63
CA VAL A 15 -4.83 -0.88 15.50
C VAL A 15 -3.89 -0.77 14.31
N LEU A 16 -2.91 -1.67 14.20
CA LEU A 16 -1.98 -1.70 13.08
C LEU A 16 -2.70 -1.97 11.75
N PHE A 17 -3.68 -2.88 11.76
CA PHE A 17 -4.49 -3.17 10.58
C PHE A 17 -5.28 -1.94 10.09
N ILE A 18 -5.89 -1.18 11.01
CA ILE A 18 -6.60 0.05 10.69
C ILE A 18 -5.64 1.10 10.12
N ILE A 19 -4.48 1.30 10.76
CA ILE A 19 -3.47 2.25 10.28
C ILE A 19 -3.00 1.86 8.88
N MET A 20 -2.66 0.58 8.66
CA MET A 20 -2.23 0.06 7.35
C MET A 20 -3.31 0.29 6.29
N THR A 21 -4.56 -0.04 6.59
CA THR A 21 -5.72 0.21 5.73
C THR A 21 -5.85 1.68 5.38
N LEU A 22 -5.84 2.56 6.38
CA LEU A 22 -6.00 4.00 6.19
C LEU A 22 -4.86 4.58 5.36
N THR A 23 -3.61 4.25 5.68
CA THR A 23 -2.44 4.73 4.94
C THR A 23 -2.46 4.27 3.49
N PHE A 24 -2.80 3.00 3.22
CA PHE A 24 -2.92 2.47 1.87
C PHE A 24 -3.96 3.26 1.04
N PHE A 25 -5.17 3.45 1.59
CA PHE A 25 -6.21 4.22 0.89
C PHE A 25 -5.85 5.70 0.76
N MET A 26 -5.19 6.29 1.75
CA MET A 26 -4.78 7.69 1.70
C MET A 26 -3.77 7.95 0.58
N VAL A 27 -2.81 7.04 0.38
CA VAL A 27 -1.86 7.11 -0.75
C VAL A 27 -2.56 6.84 -2.09
N ARG A 28 -3.49 5.89 -2.14
CA ARG A 28 -4.19 5.53 -3.39
C ARG A 28 -5.21 6.57 -3.85
N LEU A 29 -5.86 7.26 -2.91
CA LEU A 29 -6.82 8.33 -3.19
C LEU A 29 -6.14 9.68 -3.43
N ALA A 30 -4.85 9.79 -3.11
CA ALA A 30 -4.10 10.98 -3.42
C ALA A 30 -4.13 11.23 -4.95
N PRO A 31 -4.41 12.46 -5.39
CA PRO A 31 -4.42 12.77 -6.81
C PRO A 31 -3.01 12.64 -7.39
N GLY A 32 -2.87 11.83 -8.44
CA GLY A 32 -1.60 11.53 -9.11
C GLY A 32 -0.98 10.22 -8.66
N GLY A 33 -0.52 9.42 -9.62
CA GLY A 33 0.24 8.20 -9.41
C GLY A 33 1.74 8.44 -9.15
N PRO A 34 2.47 7.42 -8.67
CA PRO A 34 3.91 7.52 -8.36
C PRO A 34 4.77 8.01 -9.52
N PHE A 35 4.27 7.86 -10.75
CA PHE A 35 4.95 8.21 -11.99
C PHE A 35 4.28 9.36 -12.75
N ASP A 36 3.15 9.89 -12.27
CA ASP A 36 2.41 10.96 -12.96
C ASP A 36 3.07 12.34 -12.79
N ALA A 37 3.97 12.49 -11.82
CA ALA A 37 4.71 13.74 -11.60
C ALA A 37 5.70 14.06 -12.73
N ASP A 38 6.16 13.04 -13.46
CA ASP A 38 7.19 13.18 -14.48
C ASP A 38 6.57 13.07 -15.88
N LYS A 39 6.14 14.21 -16.45
CA LYS A 39 5.57 14.33 -17.83
C LYS A 39 6.51 13.83 -18.95
N ARG A 40 7.69 13.30 -18.61
CA ARG A 40 8.73 12.81 -19.51
C ARG A 40 8.62 11.31 -19.80
N VAL A 41 7.81 10.57 -19.06
CA VAL A 41 7.65 9.14 -19.27
C VAL A 41 6.64 8.93 -20.40
N SER A 42 7.06 8.26 -21.48
CA SER A 42 6.14 7.86 -22.54
C SER A 42 5.11 6.87 -21.98
N PRO A 43 3.88 6.79 -22.55
CA PRO A 43 2.86 5.86 -22.05
C PRO A 43 3.33 4.40 -21.99
N GLU A 44 4.17 3.97 -22.93
CA GLU A 44 4.78 2.64 -22.92
C GLU A 44 5.78 2.45 -21.77
N ALA A 45 6.61 3.46 -21.49
CA ALA A 45 7.55 3.40 -20.38
C ALA A 45 6.80 3.41 -19.03
N GLN A 46 5.68 4.12 -18.95
CA GLN A 46 4.81 4.12 -17.76
C GLN A 46 4.21 2.73 -17.52
N GLN A 47 3.64 2.08 -18.53
CA GLN A 47 3.11 0.72 -18.39
C GLN A 47 4.19 -0.29 -17.95
N ARG A 48 5.41 -0.16 -18.49
CA ARG A 48 6.53 -1.01 -18.09
C ARG A 48 6.95 -0.77 -16.64
N LEU A 49 6.93 0.48 -16.18
CA LEU A 49 7.23 0.82 -14.78
C LEU A 49 6.12 0.33 -13.86
N GLU A 50 4.85 0.55 -14.21
CA GLU A 50 3.69 0.06 -13.45
C GLU A 50 3.74 -1.46 -13.30
N ALA A 51 4.03 -2.20 -14.37
CA ALA A 51 4.21 -3.65 -14.32
C ALA A 51 5.44 -4.07 -13.50
N HIS A 52 6.55 -3.32 -13.57
CA HIS A 52 7.76 -3.60 -12.79
C HIS A 52 7.53 -3.42 -11.29
N TYR A 53 6.79 -2.38 -10.90
CA TYR A 53 6.43 -2.07 -9.52
C TYR A 53 5.09 -2.69 -9.09
N ARG A 54 4.46 -3.51 -9.95
CA ARG A 54 3.21 -4.25 -9.70
C ARG A 54 2.04 -3.33 -9.33
N LEU A 55 2.08 -2.08 -9.80
CA LEU A 55 1.00 -1.11 -9.63
C LEU A 55 -0.24 -1.44 -10.48
N ASP A 56 -0.09 -2.37 -11.42
CA ASP A 56 -1.14 -2.97 -12.26
C ASP A 56 -1.80 -4.21 -11.61
N ALA A 57 -1.27 -4.73 -10.50
CA ALA A 57 -1.83 -5.90 -9.81
C ALA A 57 -3.20 -5.59 -9.15
N PRO A 58 -4.02 -6.61 -8.82
CA PRO A 58 -5.27 -6.41 -8.10
C PRO A 58 -5.04 -5.69 -6.76
N LEU A 59 -5.99 -4.83 -6.35
CA LEU A 59 -5.86 -4.01 -5.13
C LEU A 59 -5.54 -4.82 -3.87
N LEU A 60 -6.08 -6.04 -3.76
CA LEU A 60 -5.79 -6.92 -2.64
C LEU A 60 -4.31 -7.34 -2.60
N VAL A 61 -3.70 -7.57 -3.77
CA VAL A 61 -2.27 -7.89 -3.88
C VAL A 61 -1.45 -6.66 -3.51
N GLN A 62 -1.81 -5.48 -4.04
CA GLN A 62 -1.14 -4.23 -3.69
C GLN A 62 -1.23 -3.92 -2.18
N TYR A 63 -2.34 -4.25 -1.53
CA TYR A 63 -2.54 -4.03 -0.10
C TYR A 63 -1.64 -4.90 0.78
N TRP A 64 -1.31 -6.13 0.34
CA TRP A 64 -0.43 -7.03 1.09
C TRP A 64 1.06 -6.86 0.76
N GLU A 65 1.38 -6.24 -0.38
CA GLU A 65 2.76 -5.97 -0.81
C GLU A 65 3.26 -4.57 -0.43
N TYR A 66 2.38 -3.68 0.03
CA TYR A 66 2.68 -2.33 0.52
C TYR A 66 3.29 -2.37 1.94
#